data_AF-A0A2U1VL63-F1
#
_entry.id   AF-A0A2U1VL63-F1
#
_cell.length_a   1.000
_cell.length_b   1.000
_cell.length_c   1.000
_cell.angle_alpha   90.00
_cell.angle_beta   90.00
_cell.angle_gamma   90.00
#
_symmetry.space_group_name_H-M   'P 1'
#
loop_
_entity.id
_entity.type
_entity.pdbx_description
1 polymer ?
#
loop_
_entity_poly.entity_id
_entity_poly.type
_entity_poly.pdbx_seq_one_letter_code
_entity_poly.pdbx_strand_id
1 'polypeptide(L)'
;MGASGQASGVAVKAADQQDRLARMRESLRNHLLHLAGKGGKRLNLMMSNVSYVILENFDFSRAAMVACNFSYSNLEGAHFRDADLTNSLFIRTNLVRADFSGAILNGVRFHYADAQEATLDETRMKQGSVMVYRDDVAGGGRREQTLVQETDLSNSNFEGASLRGADMSGCRIRNANLKGADLTGADLKGADLSGSTLAGAVLTDAALSDVTVENTIFDVTPETINALQMNDGFRRFLDVRAQAKDAAELHRAWVDSGGKDGTRADFAGRNLRGIDLSGLMLATVSFAGSDLSGARLSNAVLAAADLSGAVIQYADLSGADIRGANFAEAQVQFSSFQGVDATPLALRNGGSLPTRFDGASLRNCDLRAPTLTATMLSGAKVADCEFDGA
;
A
#
# COMPACT_ATOMS: atom_id res chain seq x y z
N MET A 1 -7.32 26.52 23.19
CA MET A 1 -6.69 25.63 24.19
C MET A 1 -6.37 24.24 23.62
N GLY A 2 -5.81 24.13 22.40
CA GLY A 2 -5.60 22.83 21.73
C GLY A 2 -4.15 22.33 21.65
N ALA A 3 -3.16 23.17 21.99
CA ALA A 3 -1.74 22.84 21.82
C ALA A 3 -1.10 22.14 23.04
N SER A 4 -1.72 22.21 24.23
CA SER A 4 -1.16 21.65 25.47
C SER A 4 -1.39 20.15 25.65
N GLY A 5 -2.34 19.55 24.93
CA GLY A 5 -2.66 18.11 25.01
C GLY A 5 -1.79 17.21 24.12
N GLN A 6 -1.23 17.73 23.02
CA GLN A 6 -0.32 16.96 22.15
C GLN A 6 1.11 16.92 22.72
N ALA A 7 1.60 18.02 23.29
CA ALA A 7 2.93 18.06 23.91
C ALA A 7 3.05 17.13 25.13
N SER A 8 1.98 16.99 25.92
CA SER A 8 1.96 16.08 27.08
C SER A 8 1.93 14.60 26.67
N GLY A 9 1.21 14.25 25.60
CA GLY A 9 1.19 12.89 25.06
C GLY A 9 2.53 12.44 24.45
N VAL A 10 3.28 13.37 23.82
CA VAL A 10 4.61 13.08 23.24
C VAL A 10 5.66 12.86 24.33
N ALA A 11 5.66 13.68 25.38
CA ALA A 11 6.59 13.54 26.50
C ALA A 11 6.39 12.23 27.29
N VAL A 12 5.13 11.81 27.49
CA VAL A 12 4.80 10.54 28.16
C VAL A 12 5.26 9.33 27.34
N LYS A 13 5.11 9.37 26.01
CA LYS A 13 5.59 8.29 25.11
C LYS A 13 7.12 8.17 25.12
N ALA A 14 7.84 9.29 25.13
CA ALA A 14 9.30 9.29 25.16
C ALA A 14 9.87 8.72 26.48
N ALA A 15 9.22 9.00 27.61
CA ALA A 15 9.62 8.46 28.91
C ALA A 15 9.38 6.94 29.01
N ASP A 16 8.22 6.45 28.56
CA ASP A 16 7.90 5.01 28.52
C ASP A 16 8.85 4.24 27.56
N GLN A 17 9.22 4.85 26.44
CA GLN A 17 10.21 4.31 25.51
C GLN A 17 11.59 4.12 26.17
N GLN A 18 12.11 5.15 26.84
CA GLN A 18 13.44 5.08 27.47
C GLN A 18 13.48 4.00 28.57
N ASP A 19 12.41 3.89 29.36
CA ASP A 19 12.31 2.92 30.44
C ASP A 19 12.25 1.47 29.91
N ARG A 20 11.55 1.23 28.80
CA ARG A 20 11.54 -0.08 28.11
C ARG A 20 12.92 -0.48 27.59
N LEU A 21 13.60 0.42 26.89
CA LEU A 21 14.95 0.15 26.36
C LEU A 21 15.96 -0.06 27.49
N ALA A 22 15.85 0.70 28.59
CA ALA A 22 16.71 0.53 29.75
C ALA A 22 16.59 -0.89 30.34
N ARG A 23 15.36 -1.41 30.48
CA ARG A 23 15.12 -2.78 30.96
C ARG A 23 15.67 -3.87 30.03
N MET A 24 15.71 -3.63 28.72
CA MET A 24 16.17 -4.60 27.73
C MET A 24 17.66 -4.49 27.41
N ARG A 25 18.33 -3.40 27.81
CA ARG A 25 19.68 -3.04 27.39
C ARG A 25 20.70 -4.16 27.58
N GLU A 26 20.65 -4.84 28.72
CA GLU A 26 21.57 -5.95 29.00
C GLU A 26 21.30 -7.15 28.08
N SER A 27 20.04 -7.53 27.89
CA SER A 27 19.64 -8.62 26.99
C SER A 27 20.02 -8.33 25.54
N LEU A 28 19.79 -7.10 25.07
CA LEU A 28 20.17 -6.66 23.72
C LEU A 28 21.70 -6.74 23.54
N ARG A 29 22.48 -6.24 24.49
CA ARG A 29 23.95 -6.35 24.46
C ARG A 29 24.42 -7.80 24.48
N ASN A 30 23.83 -8.63 25.33
CA ASN A 30 24.16 -10.06 25.43
C ASN A 30 23.84 -10.82 24.14
N HIS A 31 22.80 -10.39 23.41
CA HIS A 31 22.47 -10.95 22.11
C HIS A 31 23.52 -10.64 21.05
N LEU A 32 23.96 -9.39 20.96
CA LEU A 32 25.02 -9.02 20.00
C LEU A 32 26.33 -9.76 20.27
N LEU A 33 26.68 -9.97 21.55
CA LEU A 33 27.82 -10.83 21.92
C LEU A 33 27.61 -12.28 21.46
N HIS A 34 26.40 -12.81 21.61
CA HIS A 34 26.04 -14.16 21.20
C HIS A 34 26.16 -14.33 19.69
N LEU A 35 25.66 -13.37 18.91
CA LEU A 35 25.79 -13.37 17.44
C LEU A 35 27.26 -13.29 16.99
N ALA A 36 28.08 -12.54 17.72
CA ALA A 36 29.52 -12.41 17.44
C ALA A 36 30.37 -13.60 17.92
N GLY A 37 29.77 -14.61 18.58
CA GLY A 37 30.51 -15.74 19.16
C GLY A 37 31.39 -15.36 20.36
N LYS A 38 31.15 -14.21 20.99
CA LYS A 38 31.96 -13.63 22.08
C LYS A 38 31.35 -13.87 23.48
N GLY A 39 30.60 -14.97 23.64
CA GLY A 39 29.79 -15.22 24.84
C GLY A 39 28.42 -14.54 24.77
N GLY A 40 27.70 -14.41 25.88
CA GLY A 40 26.33 -13.87 25.90
C GLY A 40 25.24 -14.93 25.66
N LYS A 41 24.00 -14.48 25.42
CA LYS A 41 22.83 -15.35 25.26
C LYS A 41 21.96 -14.89 24.08
N ARG A 42 21.39 -15.84 23.33
CA ARG A 42 20.34 -15.58 22.33
C ARG A 42 19.23 -14.74 22.97
N LEU A 43 18.80 -13.70 22.28
CA LEU A 43 17.70 -12.86 22.74
C LEU A 43 16.41 -13.67 22.82
N ASN A 44 15.79 -13.65 23.99
CA ASN A 44 14.46 -14.19 24.22
C ASN A 44 13.59 -13.06 24.78
N LEU A 45 12.62 -12.63 24.00
CA LEU A 45 11.65 -11.60 24.35
C LEU A 45 10.22 -12.12 24.29
N MET A 46 10.02 -13.44 24.36
CA MET A 46 8.69 -14.03 24.25
C MET A 46 7.66 -13.28 25.11
N MET A 47 6.52 -12.94 24.50
CA MET A 47 5.40 -12.22 25.14
C MET A 47 5.76 -10.82 25.67
N SER A 48 6.84 -10.21 25.18
CA SER A 48 7.28 -8.88 25.63
C SER A 48 6.63 -7.74 24.84
N ASN A 49 6.44 -6.61 25.52
CA ASN A 49 5.97 -5.39 24.89
C ASN A 49 7.13 -4.45 24.55
N VAL A 50 7.50 -4.42 23.27
CA VAL A 50 8.60 -3.66 22.66
C VAL A 50 8.08 -2.54 21.76
N SER A 51 6.86 -2.02 22.02
CA SER A 51 6.25 -0.95 21.23
C SER A 51 6.94 0.40 21.46
N TYR A 52 6.86 1.30 20.47
CA TYR A 52 7.39 2.68 20.52
C TYR A 52 8.91 2.77 20.70
N VAL A 53 9.68 1.73 20.37
CA VAL A 53 11.14 1.78 20.47
C VAL A 53 11.78 2.29 19.18
N ILE A 54 13.04 2.72 19.28
CA ILE A 54 13.89 3.00 18.12
C ILE A 54 15.05 2.02 18.23
N LEU A 55 15.10 1.06 17.32
CA LEU A 55 16.13 0.02 17.23
C LEU A 55 16.52 -0.19 15.75
N GLU A 56 16.79 0.92 15.08
CA GLU A 56 17.27 0.95 13.70
C GLU A 56 18.54 0.11 13.54
N ASN A 57 18.62 -0.67 12.46
CA ASN A 57 19.76 -1.54 12.12
C ASN A 57 20.13 -2.56 13.22
N PHE A 58 19.27 -2.78 14.21
CA PHE A 58 19.56 -3.72 15.28
C PHE A 58 19.45 -5.16 14.76
N ASP A 59 20.41 -5.99 15.16
CA ASP A 59 20.45 -7.40 14.76
C ASP A 59 19.71 -8.28 15.78
N PHE A 60 18.47 -8.65 15.42
CA PHE A 60 17.64 -9.66 16.08
C PHE A 60 17.74 -11.05 15.43
N SER A 61 18.75 -11.30 14.60
CA SER A 61 18.86 -12.57 13.88
C SER A 61 18.86 -13.75 14.84
N ARG A 62 18.10 -14.79 14.49
CA ARG A 62 17.89 -15.96 15.32
C ARG A 62 17.35 -15.60 16.70
N ALA A 63 16.70 -14.47 16.96
CA ALA A 63 16.07 -14.21 18.27
C ALA A 63 14.78 -15.04 18.45
N ALA A 64 14.34 -15.23 19.70
CA ALA A 64 13.04 -15.80 20.02
C ALA A 64 12.12 -14.68 20.51
N MET A 65 11.18 -14.27 19.66
CA MET A 65 10.33 -13.09 19.83
C MET A 65 8.87 -13.44 19.53
N VAL A 66 8.43 -14.61 20.03
CA VAL A 66 7.06 -15.10 19.89
C VAL A 66 6.11 -14.22 20.70
N ALA A 67 4.99 -13.81 20.10
CA ALA A 67 3.96 -12.97 20.70
C ALA A 67 4.48 -11.63 21.26
N CYS A 68 5.48 -11.05 20.60
CA CYS A 68 6.00 -9.72 20.91
C CYS A 68 5.11 -8.63 20.32
N ASN A 69 5.10 -7.47 20.97
CA ASN A 69 4.50 -6.27 20.39
C ASN A 69 5.58 -5.24 20.01
N PHE A 70 5.82 -5.03 18.72
CA PHE A 70 6.72 -4.02 18.15
C PHE A 70 5.98 -2.81 17.56
N SER A 71 4.67 -2.70 17.78
CA SER A 71 3.83 -1.65 17.17
C SER A 71 4.37 -0.25 17.45
N TYR A 72 4.23 0.66 16.48
CA TYR A 72 4.67 2.07 16.56
C TYR A 72 6.18 2.27 16.76
N SER A 73 7.00 1.26 16.49
CA SER A 73 8.45 1.37 16.64
C SER A 73 9.12 1.84 15.33
N ASN A 74 10.34 2.37 15.45
CA ASN A 74 11.26 2.50 14.32
C ASN A 74 12.26 1.35 14.33
N LEU A 75 12.15 0.48 13.34
CA LEU A 75 12.96 -0.71 13.12
C LEU A 75 13.51 -0.73 11.69
N GLU A 76 13.70 0.46 11.11
CA GLU A 76 14.32 0.62 9.79
C GLU A 76 15.68 -0.10 9.75
N GLY A 77 15.88 -0.90 8.70
CA GLY A 77 17.10 -1.69 8.51
C GLY A 77 17.35 -2.78 9.56
N ALA A 78 16.43 -3.05 10.49
CA ALA A 78 16.64 -4.07 11.52
C ALA A 78 16.69 -5.48 10.90
N HIS A 79 17.54 -6.35 11.45
CA HIS A 79 17.72 -7.72 10.96
C HIS A 79 16.96 -8.71 11.84
N PHE A 80 16.10 -9.51 11.24
CA PHE A 80 15.26 -10.56 11.83
C PHE A 80 15.53 -11.93 11.20
N ARG A 81 16.69 -12.13 10.55
CA ARG A 81 17.00 -13.38 9.85
C ARG A 81 16.85 -14.59 10.76
N ASP A 82 16.11 -15.61 10.31
CA ASP A 82 15.83 -16.84 11.07
C ASP A 82 15.22 -16.60 12.47
N ALA A 83 14.67 -15.42 12.73
CA ALA A 83 14.04 -15.12 14.01
C ALA A 83 12.65 -15.78 14.09
N ASP A 84 12.24 -16.16 15.30
CA ASP A 84 10.88 -16.61 15.55
C ASP A 84 10.04 -15.43 16.03
N LEU A 85 9.11 -15.00 15.19
CA LEU A 85 8.20 -13.87 15.36
C LEU A 85 6.74 -14.33 15.37
N THR A 86 6.49 -15.62 15.64
CA THR A 86 5.14 -16.18 15.65
C THR A 86 4.20 -15.34 16.52
N ASN A 87 3.03 -14.96 15.99
CA ASN A 87 2.01 -14.13 16.64
C ASN A 87 2.46 -12.73 17.10
N SER A 88 3.54 -12.19 16.53
CA SER A 88 4.03 -10.85 16.87
C SER A 88 3.31 -9.72 16.11
N LEU A 89 3.37 -8.52 16.67
CA LEU A 89 2.65 -7.34 16.18
C LEU A 89 3.61 -6.25 15.69
N PHE A 90 3.43 -5.79 14.46
CA PHE A 90 4.17 -4.70 13.82
C PHE A 90 3.22 -3.59 13.35
N ILE A 91 2.18 -3.29 14.13
CA ILE A 91 1.15 -2.33 13.71
C ILE A 91 1.74 -0.92 13.68
N ARG A 92 1.65 -0.25 12.52
CA ARG A 92 2.21 1.11 12.32
C ARG A 92 3.71 1.21 12.65
N THR A 93 4.46 0.16 12.34
CA THR A 93 5.91 0.11 12.57
C THR A 93 6.66 0.51 11.28
N ASN A 94 7.71 1.30 11.42
CA ASN A 94 8.67 1.52 10.32
C ASN A 94 9.62 0.31 10.25
N LEU A 95 9.56 -0.40 9.12
CA LEU A 95 10.31 -1.60 8.76
C LEU A 95 11.00 -1.43 7.39
N VAL A 96 11.18 -0.18 6.94
CA VAL A 96 11.84 0.10 5.66
C VAL A 96 13.22 -0.58 5.67
N ARG A 97 13.52 -1.33 4.61
CA ARG A 97 14.75 -2.13 4.45
C ARG A 97 15.04 -3.14 5.58
N ALA A 98 14.04 -3.52 6.40
CA ALA A 98 14.22 -4.57 7.39
C ALA A 98 14.41 -5.94 6.71
N ASP A 99 15.17 -6.83 7.34
CA ASP A 99 15.50 -8.14 6.78
C ASP A 99 14.92 -9.28 7.61
N PHE A 100 13.86 -9.90 7.11
CA PHE A 100 13.17 -11.05 7.68
C PHE A 100 13.55 -12.38 7.03
N SER A 101 14.66 -12.48 6.28
CA SER A 101 15.00 -13.69 5.52
C SER A 101 14.96 -14.97 6.39
N GLY A 102 14.21 -15.99 5.97
CA GLY A 102 14.04 -17.25 6.69
C GLY A 102 13.28 -17.16 8.03
N ALA A 103 12.75 -15.98 8.40
CA ALA A 103 12.04 -15.78 9.65
C ALA A 103 10.71 -16.55 9.70
N ILE A 104 10.31 -16.93 10.91
CA ILE A 104 8.99 -17.51 11.18
C ILE A 104 8.04 -16.37 11.54
N LEU A 105 7.16 -16.04 10.62
CA LEU A 105 6.18 -14.95 10.69
C LEU A 105 4.74 -15.47 10.83
N ASN A 106 4.55 -16.69 11.31
CA ASN A 106 3.22 -17.28 11.41
C ASN A 106 2.31 -16.46 12.34
N GLY A 107 1.13 -16.05 11.88
CA GLY A 107 0.17 -15.28 12.68
C GLY A 107 0.62 -13.85 12.99
N VAL A 108 1.63 -13.34 12.28
CA VAL A 108 2.11 -11.96 12.45
C VAL A 108 1.08 -10.95 11.96
N ARG A 109 1.10 -9.73 12.52
CA ARG A 109 0.25 -8.62 12.05
C ARG A 109 1.05 -7.38 11.68
N PHE A 110 1.07 -7.05 10.39
CA PHE A 110 1.77 -5.89 9.81
C PHE A 110 0.84 -4.69 9.56
N HIS A 111 -0.37 -4.65 10.12
CA HIS A 111 -1.37 -3.64 9.75
C HIS A 111 -0.80 -2.20 9.78
N TYR A 112 -0.86 -1.50 8.64
CA TYR A 112 -0.31 -0.14 8.49
C TYR A 112 1.21 -0.01 8.73
N ALA A 113 1.97 -1.10 8.70
CA ALA A 113 3.42 -1.05 8.71
C ALA A 113 3.98 -0.53 7.38
N ASP A 114 5.15 0.09 7.44
CA ASP A 114 5.91 0.49 6.27
C ASP A 114 7.13 -0.42 6.11
N ALA A 115 7.07 -1.38 5.20
CA ALA A 115 8.11 -2.37 4.90
C ALA A 115 8.61 -2.23 3.45
N GLN A 116 8.71 -1.00 2.95
CA GLN A 116 9.35 -0.71 1.67
C GLN A 116 10.76 -1.29 1.63
N GLU A 117 11.12 -1.90 0.50
CA GLU A 117 12.45 -2.49 0.27
C GLU A 117 12.87 -3.54 1.32
N ALA A 118 11.93 -4.04 2.14
CA ALA A 118 12.23 -5.09 3.11
C ALA A 118 12.52 -6.42 2.40
N THR A 119 13.35 -7.25 3.01
CA THR A 119 13.61 -8.62 2.52
C THR A 119 12.83 -9.60 3.37
N LEU A 120 11.95 -10.38 2.76
CA LEU A 120 11.09 -11.39 3.39
C LEU A 120 11.25 -12.75 2.70
N ASP A 121 12.40 -12.97 2.09
CA ASP A 121 12.72 -14.20 1.35
C ASP A 121 12.62 -15.43 2.26
N GLU A 122 12.04 -16.50 1.73
CA GLU A 122 11.91 -17.80 2.39
C GLU A 122 11.20 -17.75 3.77
N THR A 123 10.45 -16.68 4.03
CA THR A 123 9.69 -16.55 5.27
C THR A 123 8.50 -17.50 5.33
N ARG A 124 8.09 -17.83 6.55
CA ARG A 124 6.88 -18.64 6.80
C ARG A 124 5.77 -17.77 7.38
N MET A 125 4.67 -17.62 6.65
CA MET A 125 3.56 -16.74 7.01
C MET A 125 2.23 -17.48 7.13
N LYS A 126 2.22 -18.71 7.65
CA LYS A 126 0.99 -19.46 7.89
C LYS A 126 0.25 -18.98 9.14
N GLN A 127 -0.91 -19.58 9.42
CA GLN A 127 -1.59 -19.38 10.70
C GLN A 127 -0.64 -19.71 11.88
N GLY A 128 -0.50 -18.75 12.80
CA GLY A 128 0.30 -18.89 14.01
C GLY A 128 -0.53 -19.37 15.19
N SER A 129 0.11 -20.11 16.10
CA SER A 129 -0.52 -20.64 17.29
C SER A 129 0.45 -20.53 18.46
N VAL A 130 0.00 -19.92 19.56
CA VAL A 130 0.80 -19.76 20.79
C VAL A 130 -0.06 -20.16 21.98
N MET A 131 0.49 -21.01 22.85
CA MET A 131 -0.13 -21.36 24.12
C MET A 131 0.16 -20.26 25.15
N VAL A 132 -0.89 -19.75 25.79
CA VAL A 132 -0.79 -18.78 26.88
C VAL A 132 -1.44 -19.35 28.12
N TYR A 133 -0.76 -19.19 29.25
CA TYR A 133 -1.30 -19.55 30.56
C TYR A 133 -1.90 -18.30 31.19
N ARG A 134 -3.18 -18.36 31.57
CA ARG A 134 -3.83 -17.32 32.37
C ARG A 134 -4.11 -17.85 33.77
N ASP A 135 -3.77 -17.05 34.77
CA ASP A 135 -4.17 -17.31 36.15
C ASP A 135 -5.67 -17.01 36.29
N ASP A 136 -6.44 -17.99 36.74
CA ASP A 136 -7.88 -17.84 36.96
C ASP A 136 -8.09 -17.08 38.28
N VAL A 137 -8.38 -15.77 38.18
CA VAL A 137 -8.53 -14.86 39.33
C VAL A 137 -9.64 -15.32 40.29
N ALA A 138 -10.55 -16.20 39.85
CA ALA A 138 -11.68 -16.69 40.64
C ALA A 138 -11.54 -18.13 41.17
N GLY A 139 -10.47 -18.88 40.84
CA GLY A 139 -10.48 -20.35 41.07
C GLY A 139 -9.14 -21.05 41.31
N GLY A 140 -8.02 -20.34 41.40
CA GLY A 140 -6.72 -20.93 41.77
C GLY A 140 -6.13 -21.95 40.77
N GLY A 141 -6.75 -22.12 39.59
CA GLY A 141 -6.26 -22.96 38.51
C GLY A 141 -5.58 -22.14 37.40
N ARG A 142 -4.60 -22.73 36.70
CA ARG A 142 -4.07 -22.19 35.45
C ARG A 142 -4.90 -22.72 34.29
N ARG A 143 -5.48 -21.83 33.48
CA ARG A 143 -6.14 -22.23 32.22
C ARG A 143 -5.17 -22.10 31.07
N GLU A 144 -5.08 -23.15 30.27
CA GLU A 144 -4.38 -23.15 29.00
C GLU A 144 -5.31 -22.55 27.93
N GLN A 145 -4.86 -21.49 27.27
CA GLN A 145 -5.56 -20.91 26.13
C GLN A 145 -4.61 -20.92 24.93
N THR A 146 -5.03 -21.56 23.85
CA THR A 146 -4.31 -21.47 22.57
C THR A 146 -4.81 -20.23 21.82
N LEU A 147 -3.91 -19.28 21.58
CA LEU A 147 -4.17 -18.12 20.74
C LEU A 147 -3.74 -18.44 19.32
N VAL A 148 -4.72 -18.57 18.43
CA VAL A 148 -4.50 -18.78 17.01
C VAL A 148 -4.71 -17.46 16.27
N GLN A 149 -3.75 -17.05 15.46
CA GLN A 149 -3.82 -15.84 14.66
C GLN A 149 -3.53 -16.17 13.19
N GLU A 150 -4.34 -15.63 12.29
CA GLU A 150 -3.99 -15.60 10.87
C GLU A 150 -2.89 -14.56 10.64
N THR A 151 -2.01 -14.82 9.67
CA THR A 151 -1.07 -13.81 9.22
C THR A 151 -1.82 -12.72 8.46
N ASP A 152 -1.64 -11.48 8.89
CA ASP A 152 -2.37 -10.34 8.35
C ASP A 152 -1.44 -9.17 8.02
N LEU A 153 -1.27 -9.01 6.72
CA LEU A 153 -0.45 -8.03 6.03
C LEU A 153 -1.30 -6.90 5.42
N SER A 154 -2.55 -6.73 5.88
CA SER A 154 -3.47 -5.78 5.26
C SER A 154 -3.09 -4.33 5.53
N ASN A 155 -3.27 -3.47 4.53
CA ASN A 155 -3.03 -2.02 4.59
C ASN A 155 -1.57 -1.62 4.89
N SER A 156 -0.59 -2.50 4.66
CA SER A 156 0.84 -2.18 4.81
C SER A 156 1.50 -1.86 3.48
N ASN A 157 2.66 -1.22 3.56
CA ASN A 157 3.50 -0.93 2.40
C ASN A 157 4.62 -1.96 2.27
N PHE A 158 4.71 -2.62 1.12
CA PHE A 158 5.76 -3.57 0.70
C PHE A 158 6.31 -3.18 -0.67
N GLU A 159 6.23 -1.89 -1.05
CA GLU A 159 6.76 -1.43 -2.33
C GLU A 159 8.26 -1.75 -2.44
N GLY A 160 8.63 -2.40 -3.54
CA GLY A 160 10.00 -2.87 -3.80
C GLY A 160 10.51 -3.96 -2.85
N ALA A 161 9.67 -4.56 -2.00
CA ALA A 161 10.10 -5.62 -1.09
C ALA A 161 10.46 -6.91 -1.85
N SER A 162 11.42 -7.67 -1.33
CA SER A 162 11.72 -9.02 -1.79
C SER A 162 10.94 -10.03 -0.96
N LEU A 163 10.18 -10.92 -1.59
CA LEU A 163 9.34 -11.96 -0.98
C LEU A 163 9.61 -13.32 -1.66
N ARG A 164 10.85 -13.53 -2.11
CA ARG A 164 11.21 -14.68 -2.96
C ARG A 164 11.06 -15.97 -2.17
N GLY A 165 10.30 -16.92 -2.71
CA GLY A 165 10.06 -18.21 -2.04
C GLY A 165 9.32 -18.12 -0.71
N ALA A 166 8.72 -16.98 -0.36
CA ALA A 166 7.93 -16.83 0.86
C ALA A 166 6.68 -17.72 0.84
N ASP A 167 6.37 -18.37 1.96
CA ASP A 167 5.13 -19.14 2.15
C ASP A 167 4.05 -18.24 2.74
N MET A 168 3.26 -17.64 1.86
CA MET A 168 2.15 -16.72 2.16
C MET A 168 0.78 -17.36 1.96
N SER A 169 0.71 -18.69 1.96
CA SER A 169 -0.52 -19.43 1.72
C SER A 169 -1.61 -19.07 2.74
N GLY A 170 -2.80 -18.68 2.26
CA GLY A 170 -3.94 -18.26 3.07
C GLY A 170 -3.77 -16.92 3.82
N CYS A 171 -2.74 -16.13 3.52
CA CYS A 171 -2.55 -14.82 4.16
C CYS A 171 -3.65 -13.82 3.80
N ARG A 172 -3.94 -12.89 4.72
CA ARG A 172 -4.71 -11.67 4.41
C ARG A 172 -3.74 -10.57 4.00
N ILE A 173 -3.89 -10.07 2.78
CA ILE A 173 -3.01 -9.07 2.15
C ILE A 173 -3.87 -7.96 1.53
N ARG A 174 -5.00 -7.62 2.17
CA ARG A 174 -5.97 -6.68 1.61
C ARG A 174 -5.43 -5.26 1.63
N ASN A 175 -5.64 -4.51 0.55
CA ASN A 175 -5.19 -3.11 0.40
C ASN A 175 -3.68 -2.89 0.65
N ALA A 176 -2.86 -3.94 0.55
CA ALA A 176 -1.41 -3.79 0.69
C ALA A 176 -0.80 -3.16 -0.57
N ASN A 177 0.26 -2.38 -0.42
CA ASN A 177 1.06 -1.92 -1.55
C ASN A 177 2.20 -2.91 -1.81
N LEU A 178 2.11 -3.73 -2.87
CA LEU A 178 3.13 -4.66 -3.34
C LEU A 178 3.75 -4.18 -4.67
N LYS A 179 3.67 -2.88 -4.97
CA LYS A 179 4.19 -2.30 -6.20
C LYS A 179 5.68 -2.61 -6.35
N GLY A 180 6.08 -3.18 -7.49
CA GLY A 180 7.48 -3.54 -7.74
C GLY A 180 8.06 -4.64 -6.84
N ALA A 181 7.25 -5.31 -6.01
CA ALA A 181 7.75 -6.36 -5.13
C ALA A 181 8.20 -7.59 -5.95
N ASP A 182 9.24 -8.28 -5.48
CA ASP A 182 9.70 -9.54 -6.06
C ASP A 182 9.04 -10.73 -5.34
N LEU A 183 8.03 -11.32 -5.96
CA LEU A 183 7.30 -12.50 -5.48
C LEU A 183 7.76 -13.79 -6.17
N THR A 184 8.98 -13.81 -6.73
CA THR A 184 9.50 -14.99 -7.46
C THR A 184 9.42 -16.24 -6.60
N GLY A 185 8.67 -17.26 -7.07
CA GLY A 185 8.50 -18.53 -6.38
C GLY A 185 7.71 -18.49 -5.07
N ALA A 186 7.07 -17.37 -4.72
CA ALA A 186 6.25 -17.27 -3.51
C ALA A 186 4.99 -18.15 -3.60
N ASP A 187 4.56 -18.74 -2.48
CA ASP A 187 3.29 -19.46 -2.39
C ASP A 187 2.19 -18.53 -1.85
N LEU A 188 1.25 -18.13 -2.71
CA LEU A 188 0.12 -17.27 -2.39
C LEU A 188 -1.22 -18.03 -2.48
N LYS A 189 -1.21 -19.36 -2.41
CA LYS A 189 -2.43 -20.16 -2.59
C LYS A 189 -3.49 -19.77 -1.56
N GLY A 190 -4.70 -19.48 -2.03
CA GLY A 190 -5.81 -19.07 -1.18
C GLY A 190 -5.61 -17.74 -0.44
N ALA A 191 -4.56 -16.97 -0.76
CA ALA A 191 -4.36 -15.66 -0.16
C ALA A 191 -5.44 -14.67 -0.62
N ASP A 192 -5.72 -13.67 0.21
CA ASP A 192 -6.64 -12.59 -0.13
C ASP A 192 -5.88 -11.30 -0.44
N LEU A 193 -5.75 -11.00 -1.73
CA LEU A 193 -5.10 -9.80 -2.27
C LEU A 193 -6.10 -8.66 -2.51
N SER A 194 -7.34 -8.75 -2.05
CA SER A 194 -8.40 -7.81 -2.44
C SER A 194 -7.98 -6.36 -2.18
N GLY A 195 -8.12 -5.50 -3.20
CA GLY A 195 -7.75 -4.08 -3.11
C GLY A 195 -6.25 -3.76 -3.08
N SER A 196 -5.37 -4.76 -3.05
CA SER A 196 -3.91 -4.53 -3.09
C SER A 196 -3.44 -4.01 -4.45
N THR A 197 -2.21 -3.51 -4.51
CA THR A 197 -1.55 -3.15 -5.77
C THR A 197 -0.30 -4.00 -5.99
N LEU A 198 -0.24 -4.68 -7.13
CA LEU A 198 0.88 -5.49 -7.62
C LEU A 198 1.42 -4.92 -8.93
N ALA A 199 1.19 -3.63 -9.22
CA ALA A 199 1.78 -2.98 -10.39
C ALA A 199 3.31 -3.14 -10.37
N GLY A 200 3.90 -3.64 -11.45
CA GLY A 200 5.32 -3.93 -11.57
C GLY A 200 5.85 -5.08 -10.73
N ALA A 201 5.00 -5.80 -9.98
CA ALA A 201 5.46 -6.93 -9.17
C ALA A 201 5.93 -8.09 -10.06
N VAL A 202 7.02 -8.76 -9.64
CA VAL A 202 7.56 -9.93 -10.34
C VAL A 202 6.88 -11.19 -9.79
N LEU A 203 6.11 -11.88 -10.63
CA LEU A 203 5.32 -13.06 -10.25
C LEU A 203 5.84 -14.37 -10.85
N THR A 204 7.09 -14.39 -11.32
CA THR A 204 7.72 -15.57 -11.92
C THR A 204 7.63 -16.77 -10.96
N ASP A 205 7.05 -17.87 -11.42
CA ASP A 205 6.84 -19.10 -10.64
C ASP A 205 6.02 -18.94 -9.34
N ALA A 206 5.34 -17.81 -9.13
CA ALA A 206 4.48 -17.61 -7.97
C ALA A 206 3.23 -18.50 -8.04
N ALA A 207 2.88 -19.15 -6.93
CA ALA A 207 1.71 -20.02 -6.87
C ALA A 207 0.46 -19.22 -6.47
N LEU A 208 -0.42 -18.97 -7.45
CA LEU A 208 -1.60 -18.09 -7.31
C LEU A 208 -2.94 -18.84 -7.38
N SER A 209 -2.98 -20.16 -7.14
CA SER A 209 -4.25 -20.89 -7.17
C SER A 209 -5.17 -20.44 -6.03
N ASP A 210 -6.47 -20.30 -6.31
CA ASP A 210 -7.51 -19.91 -5.35
C ASP A 210 -7.32 -18.53 -4.69
N VAL A 211 -6.41 -17.71 -5.22
CA VAL A 211 -6.18 -16.35 -4.72
C VAL A 211 -7.42 -15.46 -4.97
N THR A 212 -7.78 -14.61 -4.02
CA THR A 212 -8.82 -13.59 -4.23
C THR A 212 -8.19 -12.29 -4.70
N VAL A 213 -8.65 -11.76 -5.83
CA VAL A 213 -8.05 -10.57 -6.49
C VAL A 213 -9.06 -9.48 -6.78
N GLU A 214 -10.18 -9.47 -6.07
CA GLU A 214 -11.21 -8.46 -6.26
C GLU A 214 -10.65 -7.07 -5.97
N ASN A 215 -10.82 -6.14 -6.91
CA ASN A 215 -10.26 -4.78 -6.84
C ASN A 215 -8.73 -4.71 -6.75
N THR A 216 -8.01 -5.80 -7.01
CA THR A 216 -6.55 -5.78 -7.02
C THR A 216 -6.03 -5.16 -8.31
N ILE A 217 -4.99 -4.34 -8.21
CA ILE A 217 -4.35 -3.67 -9.35
C ILE A 217 -3.16 -4.54 -9.79
N PHE A 218 -3.08 -4.93 -11.06
CA PHE A 218 -1.93 -5.64 -11.64
C PHE A 218 -1.60 -5.09 -13.01
N ASP A 219 -0.35 -5.26 -13.44
CA ASP A 219 -0.03 -5.17 -14.86
C ASP A 219 -0.58 -6.39 -15.60
N VAL A 220 -1.21 -6.14 -16.76
CA VAL A 220 -1.69 -7.21 -17.65
C VAL A 220 -0.54 -7.60 -18.57
N THR A 221 0.18 -8.65 -18.19
CA THR A 221 1.29 -9.22 -18.94
C THR A 221 0.98 -10.68 -19.31
N PRO A 222 1.72 -11.29 -20.24
CA PRO A 222 1.56 -12.72 -20.52
C PRO A 222 1.69 -13.60 -19.27
N GLU A 223 2.57 -13.22 -18.35
CA GLU A 223 2.81 -13.93 -17.09
C GLU A 223 1.59 -13.84 -16.16
N THR A 224 1.04 -12.64 -15.94
CA THR A 224 -0.14 -12.48 -15.09
C THR A 224 -1.39 -13.10 -15.69
N ILE A 225 -1.55 -13.01 -17.02
CA ILE A 225 -2.61 -13.73 -17.74
C ILE A 225 -2.46 -15.24 -17.51
N ASN A 226 -1.28 -15.81 -17.72
CA ASN A 226 -1.09 -17.25 -17.55
C ASN A 226 -1.35 -17.69 -16.10
N ALA A 227 -0.89 -16.92 -15.12
CA ALA A 227 -1.03 -17.25 -13.71
C ALA A 227 -2.47 -17.12 -13.18
N LEU A 228 -3.24 -16.14 -13.69
CA LEU A 228 -4.58 -15.82 -13.20
C LEU A 228 -5.69 -16.15 -14.20
N GLN A 229 -5.39 -16.81 -15.33
CA GLN A 229 -6.38 -17.13 -16.39
C GLN A 229 -7.59 -17.93 -15.87
N MET A 230 -7.44 -18.66 -14.77
CA MET A 230 -8.52 -19.44 -14.14
C MET A 230 -9.28 -18.68 -13.05
N ASN A 231 -8.86 -17.47 -12.70
CA ASN A 231 -9.45 -16.66 -11.66
C ASN A 231 -10.62 -15.82 -12.19
N ASP A 232 -11.80 -15.97 -11.59
CA ASP A 232 -13.01 -15.29 -12.05
C ASP A 232 -12.98 -13.76 -11.84
N GLY A 233 -12.37 -13.31 -10.74
CA GLY A 233 -12.15 -11.88 -10.48
C GLY A 233 -11.24 -11.26 -11.55
N PHE A 234 -10.16 -11.96 -11.91
CA PHE A 234 -9.25 -11.52 -12.96
C PHE A 234 -9.90 -11.49 -14.34
N ARG A 235 -10.71 -12.50 -14.70
CA ARG A 235 -11.47 -12.50 -15.97
C ARG A 235 -12.43 -11.33 -16.05
N ARG A 236 -13.18 -11.05 -14.98
CA ARG A 236 -14.09 -9.90 -14.90
C ARG A 236 -13.34 -8.58 -15.06
N PHE A 237 -12.16 -8.47 -14.45
CA PHE A 237 -11.29 -7.31 -14.64
C PHE A 237 -10.87 -7.12 -16.11
N LEU A 238 -10.49 -8.19 -16.81
CA LEU A 238 -10.18 -8.13 -18.25
C LEU A 238 -11.39 -7.69 -19.09
N ASP A 239 -12.59 -8.17 -18.78
CA ASP A 239 -13.82 -7.79 -19.48
C ASP A 239 -14.13 -6.30 -19.31
N VAL A 240 -14.05 -5.78 -18.08
CA VAL A 240 -14.24 -4.35 -17.79
C VAL A 240 -13.23 -3.49 -18.56
N ARG A 241 -11.96 -3.93 -18.61
CA ARG A 241 -10.91 -3.26 -19.37
C ARG A 241 -11.19 -3.24 -20.86
N ALA A 242 -11.64 -4.35 -21.44
CA ALA A 242 -12.00 -4.42 -22.86
C ALA A 242 -13.15 -3.45 -23.18
N GLN A 243 -14.23 -3.50 -22.40
CA GLN A 243 -15.39 -2.61 -22.59
C GLN A 243 -15.04 -1.13 -22.49
N ALA A 244 -14.16 -0.77 -21.55
CA ALA A 244 -13.73 0.61 -21.38
C ALA A 244 -12.84 1.09 -22.54
N LYS A 245 -12.01 0.21 -23.12
CA LYS A 245 -11.26 0.52 -24.35
C LYS A 245 -12.18 0.73 -25.54
N ASP A 246 -13.15 -0.16 -25.76
CA ASP A 246 -14.14 -0.01 -26.84
C ASP A 246 -14.92 1.31 -26.69
N ALA A 247 -15.33 1.65 -25.47
CA ALA A 247 -16.01 2.91 -25.17
C ALA A 247 -15.12 4.13 -25.46
N ALA A 248 -13.83 4.08 -25.13
CA ALA A 248 -12.89 5.16 -25.44
C ALA A 248 -12.65 5.31 -26.95
N GLU A 249 -12.64 4.22 -27.72
CA GLU A 249 -12.53 4.27 -29.19
C GLU A 249 -13.76 4.92 -29.83
N LEU A 250 -14.97 4.52 -29.39
CA LEU A 250 -16.21 5.15 -29.82
C LEU A 250 -16.27 6.63 -29.44
N HIS A 251 -15.73 7.00 -28.27
CA HIS A 251 -15.64 8.38 -27.84
C HIS A 251 -14.69 9.20 -28.71
N ARG A 252 -13.54 8.64 -29.10
CA ARG A 252 -12.62 9.32 -30.02
C ARG A 252 -13.28 9.61 -31.38
N ALA A 253 -13.99 8.64 -31.96
CA ALA A 253 -14.76 8.86 -33.18
C ALA A 253 -15.81 9.98 -33.03
N TRP A 254 -16.42 10.07 -31.85
CA TRP A 254 -17.35 11.14 -31.49
C TRP A 254 -16.69 12.51 -31.42
N VAL A 255 -15.52 12.62 -30.79
CA VAL A 255 -14.75 13.87 -30.75
C VAL A 255 -14.33 14.31 -32.15
N ASP A 256 -13.73 13.39 -32.92
CA ASP A 256 -13.14 13.69 -34.24
C ASP A 256 -14.20 14.11 -35.28
N SER A 257 -15.39 13.52 -35.20
CA SER A 257 -16.51 13.84 -36.08
C SER A 257 -17.30 15.10 -35.67
N GLY A 258 -16.96 15.70 -34.52
CA GLY A 258 -17.77 16.78 -33.92
C GLY A 258 -19.15 16.29 -33.48
N GLY A 259 -19.24 15.04 -33.04
CA GLY A 259 -20.43 14.40 -32.49
C GLY A 259 -21.34 13.70 -33.49
N LYS A 260 -20.87 13.43 -34.72
CA LYS A 260 -21.68 12.81 -35.78
C LYS A 260 -21.56 11.28 -35.83
N ASP A 261 -20.41 10.74 -35.45
CA ASP A 261 -20.10 9.30 -35.47
C ASP A 261 -19.65 8.84 -34.08
N GLY A 262 -19.78 7.55 -33.76
CA GLY A 262 -19.37 7.03 -32.45
C GLY A 262 -20.32 7.42 -31.30
N THR A 263 -19.83 7.34 -30.06
CA THR A 263 -20.64 7.62 -28.85
C THR A 263 -19.76 8.20 -27.76
N ARG A 264 -20.23 9.27 -27.11
CA ARG A 264 -19.51 9.85 -25.96
C ARG A 264 -19.44 8.82 -24.83
N ALA A 265 -18.23 8.48 -24.39
CA ALA A 265 -18.02 7.61 -23.23
C ALA A 265 -18.55 8.26 -21.94
N ASP A 266 -19.08 7.40 -21.07
CA ASP A 266 -19.46 7.71 -19.70
C ASP A 266 -18.94 6.61 -18.78
N PHE A 267 -18.10 7.01 -17.83
CA PHE A 267 -17.47 6.18 -16.84
C PHE A 267 -17.91 6.52 -15.41
N ALA A 268 -18.94 7.34 -15.23
CA ALA A 268 -19.45 7.70 -13.92
C ALA A 268 -19.78 6.47 -13.06
N GLY A 269 -19.30 6.46 -11.82
CA GLY A 269 -19.53 5.41 -10.83
C GLY A 269 -18.93 4.04 -11.17
N ARG A 270 -18.17 3.92 -12.27
CA ARG A 270 -17.60 2.63 -12.69
C ARG A 270 -16.35 2.29 -11.89
N ASN A 271 -16.15 0.99 -11.67
CA ASN A 271 -14.88 0.45 -11.18
C ASN A 271 -13.94 0.31 -12.37
N LEU A 272 -12.90 1.14 -12.41
CA LEU A 272 -11.88 1.23 -13.45
C LEU A 272 -10.48 1.03 -12.86
N ARG A 273 -10.36 0.32 -11.73
CA ARG A 273 -9.07 0.10 -11.07
C ARG A 273 -8.09 -0.58 -12.02
N GLY A 274 -6.83 -0.15 -12.02
CA GLY A 274 -5.77 -0.75 -12.84
C GLY A 274 -5.95 -0.62 -14.36
N ILE A 275 -6.96 0.13 -14.84
CA ILE A 275 -7.16 0.28 -16.28
C ILE A 275 -6.03 1.08 -16.91
N ASP A 276 -5.70 0.77 -18.17
CA ASP A 276 -4.78 1.56 -18.97
C ASP A 276 -5.56 2.36 -20.00
N LEU A 277 -5.57 3.66 -19.79
CA LEU A 277 -6.18 4.71 -20.60
C LEU A 277 -5.12 5.72 -21.08
N SER A 278 -3.84 5.34 -21.04
CA SER A 278 -2.72 6.20 -21.40
C SER A 278 -2.84 6.69 -22.84
N GLY A 279 -2.61 7.99 -23.06
CA GLY A 279 -2.63 8.60 -24.40
C GLY A 279 -4.00 8.68 -25.08
N LEU A 280 -5.08 8.24 -24.42
CA LEU A 280 -6.41 8.22 -25.03
C LEU A 280 -7.05 9.61 -25.05
N MET A 281 -7.88 9.85 -26.07
CA MET A 281 -8.77 11.01 -26.13
C MET A 281 -9.95 10.77 -25.18
N LEU A 282 -10.01 11.51 -24.07
CA LEU A 282 -11.02 11.39 -23.02
C LEU A 282 -11.61 12.76 -22.65
N ALA A 283 -11.50 13.73 -23.57
CA ALA A 283 -11.97 15.08 -23.34
C ALA A 283 -13.48 15.06 -23.09
N THR A 284 -13.94 15.80 -22.07
CA THR A 284 -15.35 15.85 -21.65
C THR A 284 -15.93 14.52 -21.13
N VAL A 285 -15.16 13.45 -20.98
CA VAL A 285 -15.67 12.19 -20.42
C VAL A 285 -16.03 12.38 -18.95
N SER A 286 -17.12 11.74 -18.51
CA SER A 286 -17.48 11.69 -17.10
C SER A 286 -16.82 10.48 -16.44
N PHE A 287 -16.06 10.75 -15.39
CA PHE A 287 -15.49 9.80 -14.42
C PHE A 287 -16.06 10.05 -13.02
N ALA A 288 -17.16 10.80 -12.91
CA ALA A 288 -17.71 11.22 -11.63
C ALA A 288 -18.00 10.02 -10.71
N GLY A 289 -17.41 10.01 -9.51
CA GLY A 289 -17.55 8.93 -8.53
C GLY A 289 -16.96 7.58 -8.95
N SER A 290 -16.17 7.51 -10.03
CA SER A 290 -15.51 6.28 -10.46
C SER A 290 -14.33 5.90 -9.55
N ASP A 291 -13.94 4.63 -9.55
CA ASP A 291 -12.69 4.18 -8.93
C ASP A 291 -11.63 3.96 -10.00
N LEU A 292 -10.67 4.88 -10.06
CA LEU A 292 -9.53 4.91 -10.97
C LEU A 292 -8.23 4.51 -10.24
N SER A 293 -8.31 3.82 -9.11
CA SER A 293 -7.10 3.45 -8.38
C SER A 293 -6.20 2.54 -9.21
N GLY A 294 -4.91 2.87 -9.31
CA GLY A 294 -3.96 2.16 -10.16
C GLY A 294 -4.14 2.41 -11.66
N ALA A 295 -5.07 3.28 -12.07
CA ALA A 295 -5.28 3.56 -13.47
C ALA A 295 -4.06 4.27 -14.08
N ARG A 296 -3.69 3.89 -15.29
CA ARG A 296 -2.68 4.56 -16.11
C ARG A 296 -3.39 5.54 -17.03
N LEU A 297 -3.21 6.82 -16.77
CA LEU A 297 -3.76 7.97 -17.48
C LEU A 297 -2.65 8.85 -18.07
N SER A 298 -1.41 8.34 -18.09
CA SER A 298 -0.26 9.08 -18.60
C SER A 298 -0.50 9.59 -20.02
N ASN A 299 -0.23 10.87 -20.26
CA ASN A 299 -0.48 11.56 -21.54
C ASN A 299 -1.92 11.49 -22.07
N ALA A 300 -2.90 11.07 -21.26
CA ALA A 300 -4.30 11.07 -21.68
C ALA A 300 -4.82 12.51 -21.84
N VAL A 301 -5.76 12.71 -22.76
CA VAL A 301 -6.43 13.99 -22.96
C VAL A 301 -7.70 14.02 -22.14
N LEU A 302 -7.64 14.59 -20.94
CA LEU A 302 -8.73 14.73 -19.96
C LEU A 302 -9.31 16.15 -19.94
N ALA A 303 -9.09 16.95 -20.99
CA ALA A 303 -9.58 18.32 -21.07
C ALA A 303 -11.10 18.37 -20.84
N ALA A 304 -11.54 19.19 -19.87
CA ALA A 304 -12.92 19.29 -19.42
C ALA A 304 -13.59 17.98 -18.95
N ALA A 305 -12.82 16.95 -18.62
CA ALA A 305 -13.35 15.73 -18.03
C ALA A 305 -13.88 15.98 -16.61
N ASP A 306 -14.90 15.21 -16.21
CA ASP A 306 -15.47 15.29 -14.88
C ASP A 306 -14.97 14.15 -14.00
N LEU A 307 -14.02 14.41 -13.10
CA LEU A 307 -13.49 13.46 -12.13
C LEU A 307 -14.02 13.74 -10.71
N SER A 308 -15.17 14.42 -10.59
CA SER A 308 -15.71 14.79 -9.28
C SER A 308 -16.02 13.56 -8.43
N GLY A 309 -15.57 13.57 -7.17
CA GLY A 309 -15.74 12.45 -6.24
C GLY A 309 -15.04 11.15 -6.63
N ALA A 310 -14.22 11.14 -7.69
CA ALA A 310 -13.51 9.94 -8.11
C ALA A 310 -12.44 9.51 -7.08
N VAL A 311 -12.21 8.20 -6.98
CA VAL A 311 -11.13 7.63 -6.17
C VAL A 311 -9.93 7.39 -7.09
N ILE A 312 -8.82 8.07 -6.83
CA ILE A 312 -7.63 8.12 -7.69
C ILE A 312 -6.42 7.80 -6.80
N GLN A 313 -6.24 6.52 -6.44
CA GLN A 313 -5.14 6.08 -5.59
C GLN A 313 -4.09 5.34 -6.42
N TYR A 314 -2.80 5.62 -6.26
CA TYR A 314 -1.74 4.96 -7.04
C TYR A 314 -1.89 5.10 -8.57
N ALA A 315 -2.63 6.12 -9.03
CA ALA A 315 -2.84 6.36 -10.45
C ALA A 315 -1.69 7.17 -11.04
N ASP A 316 -1.42 6.95 -12.32
CA ASP A 316 -0.41 7.70 -13.07
C ASP A 316 -1.10 8.66 -14.05
N LEU A 317 -1.12 9.96 -13.74
CA LEU A 317 -1.61 11.02 -14.64
C LEU A 317 -0.46 11.79 -15.29
N SER A 318 0.77 11.29 -15.27
CA SER A 318 1.94 12.04 -15.71
C SER A 318 1.80 12.50 -17.17
N GLY A 319 2.02 13.80 -17.42
CA GLY A 319 1.89 14.41 -18.75
C GLY A 319 0.46 14.51 -19.29
N ALA A 320 -0.57 14.16 -18.51
CA ALA A 320 -1.95 14.27 -18.97
C ALA A 320 -2.37 15.73 -19.18
N ASP A 321 -3.21 15.96 -20.19
CA ASP A 321 -3.90 17.23 -20.39
C ASP A 321 -5.16 17.24 -19.52
N ILE A 322 -5.11 17.93 -18.38
CA ILE A 322 -6.25 18.05 -17.45
C ILE A 322 -6.88 19.45 -17.49
N ARG A 323 -6.68 20.21 -18.58
CA ARG A 323 -7.18 21.59 -18.67
C ARG A 323 -8.69 21.64 -18.50
N GLY A 324 -9.15 22.42 -17.52
CA GLY A 324 -10.58 22.56 -17.23
C GLY A 324 -11.24 21.31 -16.66
N ALA A 325 -10.46 20.29 -16.29
CA ALA A 325 -10.99 19.09 -15.66
C ALA A 325 -11.50 19.39 -14.23
N ASN A 326 -12.48 18.62 -13.80
CA ASN A 326 -13.12 18.79 -12.51
C ASN A 326 -12.72 17.69 -11.53
N PHE A 327 -11.86 17.97 -10.55
CA PHE A 327 -11.49 17.06 -9.47
C PHE A 327 -12.20 17.38 -8.15
N ALA A 328 -13.32 18.12 -8.18
CA ALA A 328 -14.04 18.47 -6.96
C ALA A 328 -14.36 17.22 -6.12
N GLU A 329 -14.06 17.25 -4.83
CA GLU A 329 -14.27 16.13 -3.88
C GLU A 329 -13.53 14.82 -4.21
N ALA A 330 -12.64 14.80 -5.22
CA ALA A 330 -11.88 13.61 -5.57
C ALA A 330 -10.93 13.19 -4.43
N GLN A 331 -10.75 11.87 -4.27
CA GLN A 331 -9.83 11.27 -3.31
C GLN A 331 -8.57 10.80 -4.01
N VAL A 332 -7.54 11.63 -3.98
CA VAL A 332 -6.28 11.42 -4.68
C VAL A 332 -5.19 11.05 -3.68
N GLN A 333 -4.59 9.86 -3.82
CA GLN A 333 -3.50 9.43 -2.94
C GLN A 333 -2.40 8.73 -3.73
N PHE A 334 -1.14 8.89 -3.35
CA PHE A 334 -0.02 8.14 -3.93
C PHE A 334 0.05 8.19 -5.47
N SER A 335 -0.49 9.26 -6.07
CA SER A 335 -0.68 9.37 -7.53
C SER A 335 0.25 10.41 -8.10
N SER A 336 0.68 10.20 -9.35
CA SER A 336 1.56 11.14 -10.06
C SER A 336 0.75 12.10 -10.92
N PHE A 337 1.00 13.39 -10.75
CA PHE A 337 0.57 14.48 -11.61
C PHE A 337 1.78 15.12 -12.32
N GLN A 338 2.92 14.42 -12.37
CA GLN A 338 4.14 15.00 -12.92
C GLN A 338 3.93 15.53 -14.34
N GLY A 339 4.25 16.80 -14.59
CA GLY A 339 4.18 17.40 -15.91
C GLY A 339 2.79 17.53 -16.54
N VAL A 340 1.70 17.42 -15.76
CA VAL A 340 0.34 17.67 -16.28
C VAL A 340 0.19 19.09 -16.83
N ASP A 341 -0.72 19.26 -17.80
CA ASP A 341 -1.23 20.58 -18.18
C ASP A 341 -2.55 20.85 -17.45
N ALA A 342 -2.48 21.66 -16.39
CA ALA A 342 -3.60 22.09 -15.58
C ALA A 342 -4.07 23.51 -15.90
N THR A 343 -3.58 24.13 -16.98
CA THR A 343 -3.98 25.50 -17.35
C THR A 343 -5.48 25.61 -17.61
N PRO A 344 -6.09 26.82 -17.49
CA PRO A 344 -7.48 26.99 -17.87
C PRO A 344 -7.72 26.65 -19.34
N LEU A 345 -8.73 25.81 -19.62
CA LEU A 345 -9.11 25.45 -20.98
C LEU A 345 -9.80 26.63 -21.66
N ALA A 346 -9.23 27.14 -22.76
CA ALA A 346 -9.85 28.21 -23.54
C ALA A 346 -11.12 27.73 -24.25
N LEU A 347 -12.21 28.50 -24.11
CA LEU A 347 -13.50 28.20 -24.72
C LEU A 347 -13.70 29.02 -26.01
N ARG A 348 -14.38 28.42 -27.00
CA ARG A 348 -14.63 29.05 -28.31
C ARG A 348 -15.37 30.40 -28.24
N ASN A 349 -16.13 30.64 -27.17
CA ASN A 349 -16.92 31.85 -26.95
C ASN A 349 -16.18 32.96 -26.18
N GLY A 350 -14.87 32.85 -25.98
CA GLY A 350 -14.07 33.92 -25.35
C GLY A 350 -14.00 33.86 -23.81
N GLY A 351 -14.21 32.68 -23.22
CA GLY A 351 -13.99 32.42 -21.79
C GLY A 351 -12.90 31.36 -21.55
N SER A 352 -12.71 30.97 -20.30
CA SER A 352 -11.90 29.81 -19.95
C SER A 352 -12.58 28.97 -18.87
N LEU A 353 -12.35 27.65 -18.91
CA LEU A 353 -12.79 26.71 -17.90
C LEU A 353 -11.57 26.34 -17.03
N PRO A 354 -11.52 26.76 -15.75
CA PRO A 354 -10.40 26.42 -14.87
C PRO A 354 -10.46 24.96 -14.45
N THR A 355 -9.28 24.36 -14.23
CA THR A 355 -9.14 23.07 -13.55
C THR A 355 -9.50 23.26 -12.07
N ARG A 356 -10.34 22.37 -11.50
CA ARG A 356 -10.91 22.54 -10.16
C ARG A 356 -10.52 21.42 -9.21
N PHE A 357 -10.21 21.76 -7.96
CA PHE A 357 -9.90 20.80 -6.89
C PHE A 357 -10.70 21.07 -5.61
N ASP A 358 -11.84 21.77 -5.71
CA ASP A 358 -12.65 22.16 -4.56
C ASP A 358 -13.06 20.94 -3.71
N GLY A 359 -12.64 20.90 -2.44
CA GLY A 359 -12.93 19.79 -1.54
C GLY A 359 -12.15 18.49 -1.80
N ALA A 360 -11.28 18.45 -2.82
CA ALA A 360 -10.44 17.29 -3.12
C ALA A 360 -9.48 16.99 -1.95
N SER A 361 -9.11 15.73 -1.77
CA SER A 361 -8.07 15.31 -0.83
C SER A 361 -6.89 14.75 -1.62
N LEU A 362 -5.73 15.41 -1.56
CA LEU A 362 -4.48 14.99 -2.18
C LEU A 362 -3.49 14.59 -1.07
N ARG A 363 -3.03 13.34 -1.06
CA ARG A 363 -2.04 12.86 -0.09
C ARG A 363 -0.92 12.07 -0.73
N ASN A 364 0.33 12.26 -0.33
CA ASN A 364 1.45 11.49 -0.86
C ASN A 364 1.54 11.53 -2.40
N CYS A 365 1.11 12.62 -3.03
CA CYS A 365 1.08 12.73 -4.50
C CYS A 365 2.34 13.44 -4.99
N ASP A 366 2.80 13.06 -6.18
CA ASP A 366 3.81 13.82 -6.91
C ASP A 366 3.10 14.91 -7.73
N LEU A 367 3.23 16.17 -7.29
CA LEU A 367 2.61 17.34 -7.92
C LEU A 367 3.64 18.24 -8.63
N ARG A 368 4.78 17.67 -9.04
CA ARG A 368 5.80 18.35 -9.86
C ARG A 368 5.29 18.63 -11.28
N ALA A 369 4.47 19.67 -11.39
CA ALA A 369 3.88 20.14 -12.62
C ALA A 369 3.88 21.67 -12.65
N PRO A 370 4.57 22.31 -13.61
CA PRO A 370 4.68 23.77 -13.67
C PRO A 370 3.35 24.52 -13.77
N THR A 371 2.32 23.86 -14.26
CA THR A 371 0.98 24.44 -14.45
C THR A 371 0.07 24.28 -13.23
N LEU A 372 0.43 23.41 -12.28
CA LEU A 372 -0.36 23.12 -11.07
C LEU A 372 0.05 24.08 -9.95
N THR A 373 -0.70 25.17 -9.79
CA THR A 373 -0.35 26.24 -8.86
C THR A 373 -0.98 26.05 -7.47
N ALA A 374 -0.35 26.58 -6.43
CA ALA A 374 -0.92 26.58 -5.07
C ALA A 374 -2.32 27.22 -4.99
N THR A 375 -2.59 28.23 -5.84
CA THR A 375 -3.91 28.88 -5.92
C THR A 375 -5.00 27.92 -6.44
N MET A 376 -4.67 27.01 -7.36
CA MET A 376 -5.63 26.00 -7.82
C MET A 376 -5.98 24.98 -6.73
N LEU A 377 -5.05 24.73 -5.81
CA LEU A 377 -5.19 23.77 -4.73
C LEU A 377 -5.74 24.39 -3.42
N SER A 378 -6.06 25.68 -3.39
CA SER A 378 -6.47 26.36 -2.15
C SER A 378 -7.75 25.82 -1.54
N GLY A 379 -8.61 25.21 -2.36
CA GLY A 379 -9.84 24.54 -1.92
C GLY A 379 -9.66 23.06 -1.55
N ALA A 380 -8.46 22.50 -1.72
CA ALA A 380 -8.15 21.10 -1.49
C ALA A 380 -7.45 20.86 -0.15
N LYS A 381 -7.54 19.62 0.34
CA LYS A 381 -6.74 19.13 1.48
C LYS A 381 -5.49 18.47 0.93
N VAL A 382 -4.34 19.15 1.03
CA VAL A 382 -3.05 18.62 0.56
C VAL A 382 -2.19 18.21 1.75
N ALA A 383 -1.64 17.00 1.75
CA ALA A 383 -0.70 16.52 2.77
C ALA A 383 0.40 15.66 2.13
N ASP A 384 1.64 15.79 2.61
CA ASP A 384 2.76 14.93 2.24
C ASP A 384 3.00 14.82 0.71
N CYS A 385 2.70 15.87 -0.07
CA CYS A 385 2.86 15.89 -1.52
C CYS A 385 4.17 16.58 -1.96
N GLU A 386 4.76 16.13 -3.06
CA GLU A 386 5.96 16.72 -3.66
C GLU A 386 5.59 17.83 -4.66
N PHE A 387 6.34 18.93 -4.69
CA PHE A 387 6.13 20.07 -5.61
C PHE A 387 7.43 20.45 -6.32
N ASP A 388 7.33 21.17 -7.43
CA ASP A 388 8.52 21.74 -8.09
C ASP A 388 9.25 22.71 -7.15
N GLY A 389 10.54 22.43 -6.89
CA GLY A 389 11.43 23.31 -6.12
C GLY A 389 11.31 23.22 -4.58
N ALA A 390 10.70 22.16 -4.05
CA ALA A 390 10.60 21.86 -2.62
C ALA A 390 11.63 20.82 -2.15
#